data_AF-A0A9E0EL48-F1
#
_entry.id   AF-A0A9E0EL48-F1
#
_cell.length_a   1.000
_cell.length_b   1.000
_cell.length_c   1.000
_cell.angle_alpha   90.00
_cell.angle_beta   90.00
_cell.angle_gamma   90.00
#
_symmetry.space_group_name_H-M   'P 1'
#
loop_
_entity.id
_entity.type
_entity.pdbx_description
1 polymer ?
#
loop_
_entity_poly.entity_id
_entity_poly.type
_entity_poly.pdbx_seq_one_letter_code
_entity_poly.pdbx_strand_id
1 'polypeptide(L)'
;MKYIEFDSSKKYDLILLGRIAVDLNPVDYYCPLNESTTFKRYLGGSPANIAVGLARLGKKCGFFARVSDDQLGTFVTDFFEKEGIDTSRVKRCENGEKIGLTFTEIKSETESSIVMYRNDAADL
;
A
#
# COMPACT_ATOMS: atom_id res chain seq x y z
N MET A 1 19.99 2.32 21.90
CA MET A 1 20.59 1.68 20.71
C MET A 1 20.05 2.41 19.48
N LYS A 2 20.91 2.94 18.61
CA LYS A 2 20.50 3.64 17.38
C LYS A 2 20.70 2.63 16.24
N TYR A 3 19.61 2.08 15.70
CA TYR A 3 19.68 0.99 14.72
C TYR A 3 20.00 1.47 13.29
N ILE A 4 19.59 2.70 12.96
CA ILE A 4 19.79 3.33 11.65
C ILE A 4 20.08 4.81 11.86
N GLU A 5 21.03 5.35 11.08
CA GLU A 5 21.33 6.78 11.01
C GLU A 5 21.10 7.26 9.57
N PHE A 6 20.34 8.35 9.43
CA PHE A 6 19.98 8.91 8.13
C PHE A 6 20.86 10.11 7.82
N ASP A 7 21.40 10.15 6.60
CA ASP A 7 22.24 11.24 6.12
C ASP A 7 21.40 12.48 5.82
N SER A 8 21.50 13.49 6.68
CA SER A 8 20.74 14.74 6.56
C SER A 8 21.12 15.59 5.34
N SER A 9 22.23 15.28 4.66
CA SER A 9 22.61 15.92 3.39
C SER A 9 21.80 15.42 2.19
N LYS A 10 21.14 14.25 2.31
CA LYS A 10 20.33 13.68 1.24
C LYS A 10 18.93 14.29 1.21
N LYS A 11 18.37 14.39 0.00
CA LYS A 11 16.98 14.87 -0.20
C LYS A 11 15.96 13.93 0.44
N TYR A 12 16.19 12.62 0.35
CA TYR A 12 15.33 11.58 0.92
C TYR A 12 16.10 10.75 1.94
N ASP A 13 15.42 10.37 3.01
CA ASP A 13 15.89 9.42 4.01
C ASP A 13 15.77 7.98 3.49
N LEU A 14 14.72 7.70 2.70
CA LEU A 14 14.52 6.40 2.06
C LEU A 14 13.81 6.54 0.70
N ILE A 15 14.23 5.73 -0.25
CA ILE A 15 13.52 5.51 -1.51
C ILE A 15 13.05 4.07 -1.53
N LEU A 16 11.76 3.87 -1.76
CA LEU A 16 11.15 2.56 -1.82
C LEU A 16 10.75 2.23 -3.26
N LEU A 17 10.69 0.94 -3.53
CA LEU A 17 10.36 0.38 -4.83
C LEU A 17 9.37 -0.76 -4.63
N GLY A 18 8.34 -0.80 -5.45
CA GLY A 18 7.49 -1.98 -5.57
C GLY A 18 6.02 -1.66 -5.60
N ARG A 19 5.25 -2.53 -4.96
CA ARG A 19 3.80 -2.55 -5.07
C ARG A 19 3.12 -1.56 -4.14
N ILE A 20 2.16 -0.82 -4.70
CA ILE A 20 1.11 -0.12 -3.97
C ILE A 20 -0.20 -0.86 -4.30
N ALA A 21 -0.88 -1.36 -3.28
CA ALA A 21 -2.10 -2.17 -3.42
C ALA A 21 -3.26 -1.52 -2.65
N VAL A 22 -4.44 -2.13 -2.77
CA VAL A 22 -5.60 -1.80 -1.95
C VAL A 22 -5.95 -2.99 -1.08
N ASP A 23 -5.98 -2.78 0.23
CA ASP A 23 -6.40 -3.79 1.19
C ASP A 23 -7.86 -3.50 1.59
N LEU A 24 -8.69 -4.54 1.54
CA LEU A 24 -10.09 -4.56 1.94
C LEU A 24 -10.17 -5.38 3.22
N ASN A 25 -10.16 -4.68 4.35
CA ASN A 25 -10.17 -5.30 5.66
C ASN A 25 -11.62 -5.45 6.13
N PRO A 26 -12.04 -6.62 6.63
CA PRO A 26 -13.39 -6.85 7.06
C PRO A 26 -13.69 -5.99 8.29
N VAL A 27 -14.90 -5.45 8.34
CA VAL A 27 -15.47 -4.82 9.54
C VAL A 27 -16.14 -5.88 10.41
N ASP A 28 -16.67 -6.92 9.77
CA ASP A 28 -17.28 -8.10 10.38
C ASP A 28 -16.17 -9.07 10.84
N TYR A 29 -15.49 -8.75 11.94
CA TYR A 29 -14.40 -9.59 12.46
C TYR A 29 -14.89 -10.96 12.97
N TYR A 30 -13.95 -11.92 13.05
CA TYR A 30 -14.14 -13.25 13.63
C TYR A 30 -15.13 -14.13 12.89
N CYS A 31 -15.13 -14.02 11.55
CA CYS A 31 -15.87 -14.91 10.66
C CYS A 31 -15.05 -15.26 9.41
N PRO A 32 -15.39 -16.35 8.72
CA PRO A 32 -14.83 -16.67 7.41
C PRO A 32 -15.10 -15.59 6.37
N LEU A 33 -14.21 -15.45 5.38
CA LEU A 33 -14.30 -14.39 4.36
C LEU A 33 -15.60 -14.46 3.54
N ASN A 34 -16.12 -15.66 3.31
CA ASN A 34 -17.37 -15.87 2.58
C ASN A 34 -18.63 -15.47 3.38
N GLU A 35 -18.49 -15.14 4.66
CA GLU A 35 -19.55 -14.58 5.51
C GLU A 35 -19.36 -13.08 5.76
N SER A 36 -18.16 -12.54 5.55
CA SER A 36 -17.88 -11.10 5.65
C SER A 36 -18.59 -10.34 4.52
N THR A 37 -19.34 -9.30 4.88
CA THR A 37 -20.12 -8.50 3.90
C THR A 37 -19.64 -7.07 3.81
N THR A 38 -19.06 -6.54 4.89
CA THR A 38 -18.61 -5.15 4.97
C THR A 38 -17.10 -5.07 5.05
N PHE A 39 -16.50 -4.32 4.12
CA PHE A 39 -15.06 -4.09 4.07
C PHE A 39 -14.74 -2.61 4.10
N LYS A 40 -13.67 -2.26 4.82
CA LYS A 40 -13.10 -0.93 4.76
C LYS A 40 -11.83 -0.95 3.92
N ARG A 41 -11.75 0.00 3.00
CA ARG A 41 -10.62 0.19 2.09
C ARG A 41 -9.45 0.88 2.78
N TYR A 42 -8.26 0.32 2.61
CA TYR A 42 -6.99 0.88 3.03
C TYR A 42 -5.97 0.82 1.89
N LEU A 43 -4.92 1.63 2.02
CA LEU A 43 -3.71 1.43 1.24
C LEU A 43 -2.99 0.18 1.76
N GLY A 44 -2.48 -0.62 0.83
CA GLY A 44 -1.77 -1.86 1.12
C GLY A 44 -0.46 -2.01 0.35
N GLY A 45 0.22 -3.12 0.60
CA GLY A 45 1.52 -3.46 0.01
C GLY A 45 2.69 -3.20 0.97
N SER A 46 3.59 -4.18 1.08
CA SER A 46 4.72 -4.14 2.04
C SER A 46 5.57 -2.86 1.93
N PRO A 47 6.16 -2.52 0.77
CA PRO A 47 6.96 -1.29 0.68
C PRO A 47 6.10 -0.04 0.89
N ALA A 48 4.84 -0.05 0.43
CA ALA A 48 3.93 1.09 0.62
C ALA A 48 3.64 1.35 2.11
N ASN A 49 3.40 0.30 2.89
CA ASN A 49 3.21 0.38 4.33
C ASN A 49 4.46 0.88 5.06
N ILE A 50 5.66 0.45 4.62
CA ILE A 50 6.93 0.94 5.17
C ILE A 50 7.08 2.44 4.88
N ALA A 51 6.77 2.90 3.66
CA ALA A 51 6.85 4.30 3.28
C ALA A 51 5.95 5.18 4.16
N VAL A 52 4.70 4.77 4.36
CA VAL A 52 3.75 5.47 5.24
C VAL A 52 4.23 5.49 6.69
N GLY A 53 4.70 4.35 7.21
CA GLY A 53 5.23 4.27 8.56
C GLY A 53 6.41 5.23 8.78
N LEU A 54 7.35 5.28 7.84
CA LEU A 54 8.51 6.18 7.90
C LEU A 54 8.12 7.65 7.75
N ALA A 55 7.20 7.96 6.83
CA ALA A 55 6.70 9.33 6.64
C ALA A 55 6.07 9.88 7.93
N ARG A 56 5.25 9.07 8.61
CA ARG A 56 4.63 9.42 9.91
C ARG A 56 5.65 9.57 11.04
N LEU A 57 6.82 8.94 10.94
CA LEU A 57 7.97 9.15 11.84
C LEU A 57 8.84 10.34 11.44
N GLY A 58 8.38 11.18 10.51
CA GLY A 58 9.05 12.39 10.05
C GLY A 58 10.18 12.15 9.06
N LYS A 59 10.23 10.98 8.40
CA LYS A 59 11.25 10.66 7.39
C LYS A 59 10.80 11.05 5.99
N LYS A 60 11.73 11.60 5.21
CA LYS A 60 11.52 12.01 3.82
C LYS A 60 11.57 10.79 2.91
N CYS A 61 10.42 10.33 2.45
CA CYS A 61 10.30 9.13 1.62
C CYS A 61 9.98 9.49 0.17
N GLY A 62 10.55 8.73 -0.77
CA GLY A 62 10.12 8.71 -2.18
C GLY A 62 9.78 7.29 -2.63
N PHE A 63 8.97 7.17 -3.68
CA PHE A 63 8.49 5.87 -4.13
C PHE A 63 8.55 5.68 -5.65
N PHE A 64 9.03 4.52 -6.08
CA PHE A 64 8.96 4.04 -7.46
C PHE A 64 7.92 2.93 -7.56
N ALA A 65 6.89 3.15 -8.38
CA ALA A 65 5.81 2.21 -8.60
C ALA A 65 5.08 2.47 -9.92
N ARG A 66 4.35 1.47 -10.39
CA ARG A 66 3.19 1.67 -11.25
C ARG A 66 1.91 1.50 -10.43
N VAL A 67 0.85 2.19 -10.83
CA VAL A 67 -0.50 2.05 -10.29
C VAL A 67 -1.51 2.03 -11.44
N SER A 68 -2.68 1.43 -11.22
CA SER A 68 -3.71 1.36 -12.26
C SER A 68 -4.15 2.75 -12.73
N ASP A 69 -4.55 2.84 -14.00
CA ASP A 69 -5.16 4.06 -14.55
C ASP A 69 -6.67 4.10 -14.25
N ASP A 70 -7.00 4.16 -12.96
CA ASP A 70 -8.37 4.25 -12.46
C ASP A 70 -8.46 4.97 -11.09
N GLN A 71 -9.66 4.93 -10.49
CA GLN A 71 -9.97 5.56 -9.22
C GLN A 71 -9.21 4.94 -8.04
N LEU A 72 -8.84 3.66 -8.12
CA LEU A 72 -8.04 3.03 -7.07
C LEU A 72 -6.58 3.44 -7.15
N GLY A 73 -6.03 3.55 -8.36
CA GLY A 73 -4.73 4.17 -8.56
C GLY A 73 -4.70 5.62 -8.07
N THR A 74 -5.78 6.38 -8.30
CA THR A 74 -5.90 7.77 -7.81
C THR A 74 -5.96 7.81 -6.30
N PHE A 75 -6.77 6.95 -5.71
CA PHE A 75 -6.85 6.83 -4.26
C PHE A 75 -5.48 6.60 -3.61
N VAL A 76 -4.67 5.66 -4.13
CA VAL A 76 -3.38 5.36 -3.49
C VAL A 76 -2.32 6.44 -3.73
N THR A 77 -2.33 7.10 -4.90
CA THR A 77 -1.44 8.25 -5.17
C THR A 77 -1.80 9.43 -4.28
N ASP A 78 -3.07 9.81 -4.20
CA ASP A 78 -3.55 10.89 -3.32
C ASP A 78 -3.24 10.60 -1.84
N PHE A 79 -3.35 9.33 -1.44
CA PHE A 79 -3.02 8.90 -0.08
C PHE A 79 -1.53 9.15 0.22
N PHE A 80 -0.62 8.75 -0.68
CA PHE A 80 0.81 9.00 -0.54
C PHE A 80 1.15 10.49 -0.45
N GLU A 81 0.53 11.30 -1.30
CA GLU A 81 0.76 12.75 -1.29
C GLU A 81 0.31 13.38 0.04
N LYS A 82 -0.83 12.92 0.60
CA LYS A 82 -1.30 13.36 1.92
C LYS A 82 -0.37 12.93 3.06
N GLU A 83 0.27 11.78 2.95
CA GLU A 83 1.30 11.33 3.91
C GLU A 83 2.65 12.02 3.69
N GLY A 84 2.79 12.88 2.66
CA GLY A 84 4.03 13.60 2.37
C GLY A 84 5.10 12.75 1.68
N ILE A 85 4.70 11.63 1.06
CA ILE A 85 5.60 10.75 0.29
C ILE A 85 5.72 11.29 -1.14
N ASP A 86 6.94 11.36 -1.66
CA ASP A 86 7.18 11.83 -3.04
C ASP A 86 6.72 10.79 -4.08
N THR A 87 5.69 11.17 -4.84
CA THR A 87 5.05 10.39 -5.89
C THR A 87 5.54 10.71 -7.31
N SER A 88 6.56 11.55 -7.48
CA SER A 88 7.05 11.97 -8.82
C SER A 88 7.51 10.81 -9.72
N ARG A 89 7.80 9.65 -9.10
CA ARG A 89 8.21 8.41 -9.75
C ARG A 89 7.17 7.29 -9.67
N VAL A 90 5.97 7.60 -9.20
CA VAL A 90 4.78 6.73 -9.34
C VAL A 90 4.13 7.03 -10.69
N LYS A 91 3.95 6.01 -11.52
CA LYS A 91 3.40 6.15 -12.88
C LYS A 91 2.11 5.36 -13.05
N ARG A 92 1.24 5.82 -13.94
CA ARG A 92 0.04 5.09 -14.33
C ARG A 92 0.40 3.97 -15.30
N CYS A 93 -0.25 2.84 -15.18
CA CYS A 93 -0.23 1.79 -16.18
C CYS A 93 -0.91 2.23 -17.48
N GLU A 94 -0.52 1.64 -18.61
CA GLU A 94 -0.95 2.10 -19.95
C GLU A 94 -1.70 1.00 -20.73
N ASN A 95 -1.69 -0.25 -20.26
CA ASN A 95 -2.26 -1.40 -20.99
C ASN A 95 -3.47 -2.03 -20.25
N GLY A 96 -4.07 -1.30 -19.30
CA GLY A 96 -5.27 -1.73 -18.58
C GLY A 96 -5.00 -2.56 -17.32
N GLU A 97 -3.74 -2.69 -16.89
CA GLU A 97 -3.32 -3.36 -15.66
C GLU A 97 -4.07 -2.78 -14.44
N LYS A 98 -4.51 -3.66 -13.53
CA LYS A 98 -5.37 -3.29 -12.39
C LYS A 98 -4.61 -3.31 -11.09
N ILE A 99 -4.94 -2.41 -10.16
CA ILE A 99 -4.28 -2.43 -8.86
C ILE A 99 -4.53 -3.78 -8.17
N GLY A 100 -3.51 -4.30 -7.48
CA GLY A 100 -3.70 -5.50 -6.67
C GLY A 100 -4.72 -5.25 -5.56
N LEU A 101 -5.66 -6.17 -5.40
CA LEU A 101 -6.64 -6.15 -4.30
C LEU A 101 -6.33 -7.28 -3.32
N THR A 102 -6.31 -6.95 -2.04
CA THR A 102 -6.20 -7.94 -0.96
C THR A 102 -7.48 -7.92 -0.15
N PHE A 103 -8.20 -9.03 -0.08
CA PHE A 103 -9.22 -9.23 0.95
C PHE A 103 -8.56 -9.89 2.14
N THR A 104 -8.73 -9.32 3.33
CA THR A 104 -8.26 -9.95 4.57
C THR A 104 -9.37 -10.80 5.17
N GLU A 105 -9.02 -11.97 5.68
CA GLU A 105 -9.90 -12.82 6.48
C GLU A 105 -9.37 -12.82 7.91
N ILE A 106 -10.26 -12.62 8.89
CA ILE A 106 -9.92 -12.65 10.31
C ILE A 106 -10.91 -13.59 11.00
N LYS A 107 -10.50 -14.84 11.22
CA LYS A 107 -11.36 -15.87 11.84
C LYS A 107 -11.27 -15.84 13.36
N SER A 108 -10.12 -15.43 13.90
CA SER A 108 -9.89 -15.28 15.34
C SER A 108 -8.75 -14.29 15.59
N GLU A 109 -8.42 -14.03 16.87
CA GLU A 109 -7.29 -13.19 17.25
C GLU A 109 -5.93 -13.72 16.76
N THR A 110 -5.84 -15.03 16.49
CA THR A 110 -4.59 -15.70 16.11
C THR A 110 -4.62 -16.30 14.71
N GLU A 111 -5.79 -16.34 14.05
CA GLU A 111 -5.96 -16.89 12.71
C GLU A 111 -6.48 -15.82 11.75
N SER A 112 -5.61 -15.47 10.78
CA SER A 112 -5.96 -14.61 9.65
C SER A 112 -5.34 -15.13 8.36
N SER A 113 -5.98 -14.81 7.24
CA SER A 113 -5.50 -15.16 5.91
C SER A 113 -5.77 -14.01 4.93
N ILE A 114 -5.24 -14.11 3.71
CA ILE A 114 -5.51 -13.14 2.65
C ILE A 114 -5.92 -13.86 1.36
N VAL A 115 -6.88 -13.27 0.66
CA VAL A 115 -7.20 -13.61 -0.72
C VAL A 115 -6.77 -12.44 -1.60
N MET A 116 -5.80 -12.70 -2.48
CA MET A 116 -5.18 -11.67 -3.30
C MET A 116 -5.59 -11.81 -4.78
N TYR A 117 -6.10 -10.73 -5.36
CA TYR A 117 -6.29 -10.57 -6.79
C TYR A 117 -5.09 -9.82 -7.35
N ARG A 118 -4.26 -10.53 -8.11
CA ARG A 118 -2.98 -10.01 -8.62
C ARG A 118 -2.59 -10.51 -10.00
N ASN A 119 -3.54 -11.03 -10.76
CA ASN A 119 -3.27 -11.39 -12.15
C ASN A 119 -3.23 -10.10 -12.98
N ASP A 120 -2.18 -9.91 -13.79
CA ASP A 120 -1.95 -8.71 -14.61
C ASP A 120 -2.09 -7.41 -13.82
N ALA A 121 -1.55 -7.43 -12.60
CA ALA A 121 -1.64 -6.30 -11.70
C ALA A 121 -0.73 -5.16 -12.15
N ALA A 122 -1.16 -3.94 -11.84
CA ALA A 122 -0.35 -2.72 -11.89
C ALA A 122 0.74 -2.79 -10.82
N ASP A 123 1.72 -3.64 -11.08
CA ASP A 123 3.00 -3.71 -10.41
C ASP A 123 4.06 -3.05 -11.32
N LEU A 124 5.28 -2.87 -10.77
CA LEU A 124 6.44 -2.19 -11.36
C LEU A 124 6.52 -2.12 -12.90
#